data_AF-A0A2E5V544-F1
#
_entry.id   AF-A0A2E5V544-F1
#
_cell.length_a   1.000
_cell.length_b   1.000
_cell.length_c   1.000
_cell.angle_alpha   90.00
_cell.angle_beta   90.00
_cell.angle_gamma   90.00
#
_symmetry.space_group_name_H-M   'P 1'
#
loop_
_entity.id
_entity.type
_entity.pdbx_description
1 polymer ?
#
loop_
_entity_poly.entity_id
_entity_poly.type
_entity_poly.pdbx_seq_one_letter_code
_entity_poly.pdbx_strand_id
1 'polypeptide(L)'
;SMSSTKSSIGHLLGAAGAVEAIFSILAIRDNLVPPTLNLDNPSEGCDLDLVPHKAKERSVKIAMSNSFGFGGTNATLIFRELN
;
A
#
# COMPACT_ATOMS: atom_id res chain seq x y z
N SER A 1 -6.43 -6.94 2.30
CA SER A 1 -6.56 -5.67 1.57
C SER A 1 -5.20 -5.25 1.08
N MET A 2 -5.12 -4.82 -0.17
CA MET A 2 -3.94 -4.25 -0.81
C MET A 2 -4.34 -2.89 -1.38
N SER A 3 -3.50 -1.87 -1.27
CA SER A 3 -3.78 -0.53 -1.80
C SER A 3 -2.54 0.09 -2.40
N SER A 4 -2.71 1.06 -3.31
CA SER A 4 -1.59 1.85 -3.87
C SER A 4 -1.72 3.31 -3.50
N THR A 5 -0.86 3.80 -2.61
CA THR A 5 -0.82 5.23 -2.22
C THR A 5 -0.25 6.13 -3.31
N LYS A 6 0.40 5.55 -4.33
CA LYS A 6 0.76 6.26 -5.58
C LYS A 6 -0.47 6.84 -6.28
N SER A 7 -1.66 6.28 -6.05
CA SER A 7 -2.92 6.87 -6.54
C SER A 7 -3.21 8.27 -5.98
N SER A 8 -2.63 8.62 -4.82
CA SER A 8 -2.79 9.93 -4.17
C SER A 8 -1.62 10.88 -4.42
N ILE A 9 -0.39 10.37 -4.40
CA ILE A 9 0.83 11.20 -4.42
C ILE A 9 1.71 11.00 -5.66
N GLY A 10 1.29 10.14 -6.59
CA GLY A 10 2.09 9.76 -7.75
C GLY A 10 3.27 8.85 -7.42
N HIS A 11 4.14 8.64 -8.40
CA HIS A 11 5.32 7.80 -8.25
C HIS A 11 6.58 8.61 -7.95
N LEU A 12 7.04 8.55 -6.71
CA LEU A 12 8.20 9.30 -6.21
C LEU A 12 9.57 8.67 -6.56
N LEU A 13 9.63 7.80 -7.58
CA LEU A 13 10.85 7.09 -7.99
C LEU A 13 11.57 6.46 -6.79
N GLY A 14 12.86 6.78 -6.58
CA GLY A 14 13.66 6.25 -5.48
C GLY A 14 13.12 6.55 -4.08
N ALA A 15 12.29 7.60 -3.93
CA ALA A 15 11.67 7.93 -2.64
C ALA A 15 10.35 7.19 -2.38
N ALA A 16 9.77 6.52 -3.38
CA ALA A 16 8.47 5.84 -3.24
C ALA A 16 8.49 4.79 -2.13
N GLY A 17 9.52 3.93 -2.08
CA GLY A 17 9.63 2.88 -1.08
C GLY A 17 9.71 3.42 0.36
N ALA A 18 10.40 4.54 0.58
CA ALA A 18 10.51 5.17 1.90
C ALA A 18 9.17 5.77 2.36
N VAL A 19 8.46 6.48 1.48
CA VAL A 19 7.15 7.06 1.78
C VAL A 19 6.09 5.97 2.00
N GLU A 20 6.12 4.90 1.21
CA GLU A 20 5.23 3.75 1.37
C GLU A 20 5.53 2.94 2.63
N ALA A 21 6.78 2.88 3.08
CA ALA A 21 7.14 2.33 4.39
C ALA A 21 6.51 3.15 5.53
N ILE A 22 6.56 4.49 5.47
CA ILE A 22 5.90 5.35 6.45
C ILE A 22 4.38 5.08 6.47
N PHE A 23 3.72 5.05 5.31
CA PHE A 23 2.29 4.73 5.25
C PHE A 23 1.97 3.33 5.78
N SER A 24 2.83 2.34 5.56
CA SER A 24 2.65 0.98 6.07
C SER A 24 2.70 0.94 7.61
N ILE A 25 3.64 1.67 8.21
CA ILE A 25 3.76 1.80 9.67
C ILE A 25 2.55 2.54 10.25
N LEU A 26 2.11 3.62 9.60
CA LEU A 26 0.91 4.36 10.02
C LEU A 26 -0.36 3.50 9.89
N ALA A 27 -0.47 2.67 8.85
CA ALA A 27 -1.60 1.76 8.70
C ALA A 27 -1.69 0.74 9.85
N ILE A 28 -0.55 0.25 10.35
CA ILE A 28 -0.48 -0.58 11.55
C ILE A 28 -0.93 0.23 12.78
N ARG A 29 -0.32 1.40 13.01
CA ARG A 29 -0.59 2.26 14.16
C ARG A 29 -2.06 2.65 14.27
N ASP A 30 -2.67 3.06 13.15
CA ASP A 30 -4.00 3.65 13.10
C ASP A 30 -5.10 2.63 12.81
N ASN A 31 -4.76 1.36 12.55
CA ASN A 31 -5.71 0.32 12.14
C ASN A 31 -6.58 0.78 10.94
N LEU A 32 -5.94 1.43 9.97
CA LEU A 32 -6.59 2.04 8.81
C LEU A 32 -5.77 1.77 7.55
N VAL A 33 -6.38 1.14 6.55
CA VAL A 33 -5.75 0.90 5.25
C VAL A 33 -6.04 2.09 4.32
N PRO A 34 -5.01 2.71 3.70
CA PRO A 34 -5.22 3.82 2.79
C PRO A 34 -5.97 3.38 1.51
N PRO A 35 -6.67 4.29 0.84
CA PRO A 35 -7.39 3.95 -0.39
C PRO A 35 -6.45 3.82 -1.59
N THR A 36 -6.91 3.07 -2.58
CA THR A 36 -6.52 3.26 -3.98
C THR A 36 -7.53 4.22 -4.61
N LEU A 37 -7.13 5.47 -4.80
CA LEU A 37 -7.96 6.48 -5.46
C LEU A 37 -8.11 6.21 -6.96
N ASN A 38 -9.17 6.77 -7.55
CA ASN A 38 -9.44 6.73 -9.00
C ASN A 38 -9.63 5.31 -9.60
N LEU A 39 -9.99 4.31 -8.77
CA LEU A 39 -10.19 2.93 -9.20
C LEU A 39 -11.67 2.64 -9.47
N ASP A 40 -12.20 3.11 -10.59
CA ASP A 40 -13.62 2.90 -10.97
C ASP A 40 -13.86 1.53 -11.64
N ASN A 41 -12.92 1.10 -12.48
CA ASN A 41 -13.03 -0.11 -13.31
C ASN A 41 -11.81 -1.02 -13.08
N PRO A 42 -11.79 -1.84 -12.02
CA PRO A 42 -10.72 -2.81 -11.80
C PRO A 42 -10.66 -3.83 -12.94
N SER A 43 -9.45 -4.32 -13.22
CA SER A 43 -9.23 -5.30 -14.30
C SER A 43 -9.99 -6.60 -14.06
N GLU A 44 -10.47 -7.21 -15.15
CA GLU A 44 -11.11 -8.52 -15.11
C GLU A 44 -10.21 -9.57 -14.44
N GLY A 45 -10.81 -10.40 -13.58
CA GLY A 45 -10.09 -11.43 -12.81
C GLY A 45 -9.31 -10.92 -11.59
N CYS A 46 -9.33 -9.62 -11.28
CA CYS A 46 -8.73 -9.11 -10.05
C CYS A 46 -9.70 -9.28 -8.87
N ASP A 47 -9.51 -10.35 -8.09
CA ASP A 47 -10.34 -10.75 -6.95
C ASP A 47 -9.84 -10.23 -5.58
N LEU A 48 -8.80 -9.40 -5.59
CA LEU A 48 -8.22 -8.80 -4.39
C LEU A 48 -9.04 -7.61 -3.88
N ASP A 49 -9.11 -7.45 -2.56
CA ASP A 49 -9.63 -6.21 -1.94
C ASP A 49 -8.64 -5.05 -2.14
N LEU A 50 -8.87 -4.26 -3.20
CA LEU A 50 -8.03 -3.14 -3.65
C LEU A 50 -8.26 -1.80 -2.92
N VAL A 51 -9.20 -1.77 -1.96
CA VAL A 51 -9.57 -0.58 -1.16
C VAL A 51 -9.90 0.64 -2.05
N PRO A 52 -10.88 0.56 -2.95
CA PRO A 52 -11.17 1.64 -3.90
C PRO A 52 -11.78 2.87 -3.20
N HIS A 53 -11.33 4.06 -3.61
CA HIS A 53 -11.84 5.40 -3.27
C HIS A 53 -11.78 5.86 -1.80
N LYS A 54 -12.10 4.99 -0.84
CA LYS A 54 -12.20 5.35 0.59
C LYS A 54 -11.31 4.45 1.43
N ALA A 55 -10.68 5.05 2.44
CA ALA A 55 -9.89 4.32 3.42
C ALA A 55 -10.77 3.28 4.14
N LYS A 56 -10.15 2.19 4.58
CA LYS A 56 -10.83 1.06 5.22
C LYS A 56 -10.28 0.82 6.61
N GLU A 57 -11.11 1.02 7.62
CA GLU A 57 -10.81 0.63 9.00
C GLU A 57 -10.74 -0.89 9.12
N ARG A 58 -9.67 -1.41 9.71
CA ARG A 58 -9.51 -2.82 10.06
C ARG A 58 -8.34 -3.00 11.02
N SER A 59 -8.33 -4.08 11.79
CA SER A 59 -7.12 -4.43 12.55
C SER A 59 -5.95 -4.76 11.60
N VAL A 60 -4.85 -4.01 11.73
CA VAL A 60 -3.62 -4.17 10.93
C VAL A 60 -2.45 -4.45 11.86
N LYS A 61 -2.09 -5.72 12.02
CA LYS A 61 -0.92 -6.12 12.84
C LYS A 61 0.36 -6.26 12.04
N ILE A 62 0.23 -6.49 10.74
CA ILE A 62 1.33 -6.76 9.80
C ILE A 62 1.01 -6.03 8.50
N ALA A 63 2.02 -5.36 7.94
CA ALA A 63 1.96 -4.70 6.63
C ALA A 63 3.15 -5.11 5.77
N MET A 64 2.89 -5.27 4.47
CA MET A 64 3.91 -5.55 3.46
C MET A 64 3.96 -4.38 2.49
N SER A 65 5.17 -3.87 2.20
CA SER A 65 5.42 -2.83 1.19
C SER A 65 6.31 -3.40 0.10
N ASN A 66 5.83 -3.37 -1.15
CA ASN A 66 6.51 -3.91 -2.32
C ASN A 66 7.08 -2.78 -3.17
N SER A 67 8.31 -2.95 -3.66
CA SER A 67 8.99 -2.02 -4.57
C SER A 67 9.68 -2.80 -5.69
N PHE A 68 9.21 -2.61 -6.92
CA PHE A 68 9.75 -3.25 -8.12
C PHE A 68 10.24 -2.16 -9.09
N GLY A 69 11.56 -2.00 -9.14
CA GLY A 69 12.22 -0.93 -9.88
C GLY A 69 12.67 -1.34 -11.29
N PHE A 70 13.02 -0.35 -12.09
CA PHE A 70 13.66 -0.56 -13.40
C PHE A 70 14.95 -1.38 -13.26
N GLY A 71 15.28 -2.14 -14.31
CA GLY A 71 16.45 -3.05 -14.29
C GLY A 71 16.22 -4.35 -13.52
N GLY A 72 14.98 -4.63 -13.09
CA GLY A 72 14.61 -5.89 -12.43
C GLY A 72 15.00 -5.95 -10.95
N THR A 73 15.26 -4.80 -10.31
CA THR A 73 15.57 -4.74 -8.88
C THR A 73 14.27 -4.78 -8.07
N ASN A 74 14.07 -5.86 -7.32
CA ASN A 74 12.86 -6.09 -6.54
C ASN A 74 13.19 -6.16 -5.05
N ALA A 75 12.42 -5.44 -4.22
CA ALA A 75 12.57 -5.45 -2.78
C ALA A 75 11.20 -5.41 -2.09
N THR A 76 11.09 -6.11 -0.96
CA THR A 76 9.89 -6.16 -0.12
C THR A 76 10.28 -5.94 1.34
N LEU A 77 9.54 -5.07 2.02
CA LEU A 77 9.65 -4.87 3.47
C LEU A 77 8.39 -5.37 4.17
N ILE A 78 8.55 -6.04 5.31
CA ILE A 78 7.47 -6.47 6.17
C ILE A 78 7.62 -5.78 7.52
N PHE A 79 6.56 -5.10 7.94
CA PHE A 79 6.45 -4.44 9.24
C PHE A 79 5.42 -5.17 10.10
N ARG A 80 5.64 -5.18 11.41
CA ARG A 80 4.73 -5.75 12.39
C ARG A 80 4.61 -4.80 13.57
N GLU A 81 3.42 -4.76 14.15
CA GLU A 81 3.14 -4.12 15.45
C GLU A 81 4.14 -4.60 16.53
N LEU A 82 4.69 -3.66 17.30
CA LEU A 82 5.58 -3.98 18.41
C LEU A 82 4.73 -4.49 19.58
N ASN A 83 5.08 -5.66 20.12
CA ASN A 83 4.35 -6.27 21.24
C ASN A 83 4.54 -5.48 22.54
#